data_AF-A0A9D5PU99-F1
#
_entry.id   AF-A0A9D5PU99-F1
#
_cell.length_a   1.000
_cell.length_b   1.000
_cell.length_c   1.000
_cell.angle_alpha   90.00
_cell.angle_beta   90.00
_cell.angle_gamma   90.00
#
_symmetry.space_group_name_H-M   'P 1'
#
loop_
_entity.id
_entity.type
_entity.pdbx_description
1 polymer ?
#
loop_
_entity_poly.entity_id
_entity_poly.type
_entity_poly.pdbx_seq_one_letter_code
_entity_poly.pdbx_strand_id
1 'polypeptide(L)'
;MRNRAKRLLSLGLALALTTLTPGVTAAEDTANADRILGDVNGDGLVDIDDALHLFQHSILPDLYTVDYPGTLDHTGDGYVDIDDALYLFQYSMLPELYPIEWGEAGVTDKFIMFEPKDVFDAEEMSLTFNSTRLCASARDAKGEGNDVSYSAWMATYNQRLNDCYGIYYNLAAHKLLMSVAFYDEDGEYISGVGTDAMTGYATSVTGFVVCPENAAKVRFLGFNGTSVIPAFNHSTVMLFDSEESFNAAKAMYEFDGLKIACLGDSLTEGDYGPLTSYGGRRFENYPYYLSRLTGAEVTNYGRCGASSSSYLAEHFAKGDVDVSDSDVILLMLGTNKGLASGSGYYADYCTIVDRILAEKKPGAKLILITPPSATTDPTKINYGYMDNVLSANEAVRAIAASRGLDCIDALKKSPIKPQTEHLYQDFDGLHMNADGYAAFARFIAIELDKILSE
;
A
#
# COMPACT_ATOMS: atom_id res chain seq x y z
N MET A 1 22.20 11.70 65.55
CA MET A 1 22.62 10.43 64.91
C MET A 1 21.39 9.89 64.18
N ARG A 2 21.06 10.22 62.91
CA ARG A 2 21.81 9.99 61.65
C ARG A 2 22.48 8.62 61.71
N ASN A 3 22.01 7.59 61.02
CA ASN A 3 22.10 7.34 59.57
C ASN A 3 21.52 5.90 59.35
N ARG A 4 21.04 5.41 58.21
CA ARG A 4 21.26 5.69 56.79
C ARG A 4 20.22 4.87 55.99
N ALA A 5 19.98 5.28 54.75
CA ALA A 5 19.17 4.67 53.68
C ALA A 5 17.82 5.35 53.45
N LYS A 6 17.64 5.85 52.22
CA LYS A 6 16.55 6.70 51.67
C LYS A 6 16.74 8.21 51.88
N ARG A 7 17.47 8.81 50.93
CA ARG A 7 17.59 10.25 50.59
C ARG A 7 18.48 10.27 49.34
N LEU A 8 18.22 10.96 48.23
CA LEU A 8 17.39 12.09 47.80
C LEU A 8 17.31 12.01 46.24
N LEU A 9 16.69 12.87 45.41
CA LEU A 9 16.23 14.27 45.40
C LEU A 9 15.39 14.39 44.09
N SER A 10 14.08 14.63 44.08
CA SER A 10 13.43 15.94 43.87
C SER A 10 14.04 16.88 42.82
N LEU A 11 13.23 17.18 41.79
CA LEU A 11 13.02 18.43 41.05
C LEU A 11 14.22 19.16 40.41
N GLY A 12 14.08 19.43 39.10
CA GLY A 12 14.86 20.44 38.40
C GLY A 12 14.51 20.55 36.91
N LEU A 13 13.29 20.99 36.60
CA LEU A 13 12.95 21.50 35.27
C LEU A 13 13.79 22.77 35.04
N ALA A 14 14.76 22.71 34.15
CA ALA A 14 15.42 23.88 33.60
C ALA A 14 15.65 23.63 32.10
N LEU A 15 14.87 24.35 31.31
CA LEU A 15 15.01 24.50 29.87
C LEU A 15 16.38 25.14 29.59
N ALA A 16 17.26 24.45 28.87
CA ALA A 16 18.42 25.04 28.21
C ALA A 16 18.39 24.60 26.74
N LEU A 17 18.02 25.56 25.90
CA LEU A 17 18.09 25.51 24.46
C LEU A 17 19.56 25.54 24.03
N THR A 18 20.12 24.45 23.52
CA THR A 18 21.36 24.45 22.73
C THR A 18 21.36 23.30 21.72
N THR A 19 21.13 23.67 20.46
CA THR A 19 21.68 23.09 19.22
C THR A 19 21.83 21.58 19.12
N LEU A 20 20.97 20.95 18.31
CA LEU A 20 21.25 19.68 17.61
C LEU A 20 22.61 19.81 16.90
N THR A 21 23.56 18.96 17.27
CA THR A 21 24.82 18.79 16.55
C THR A 21 24.57 18.05 15.23
N PRO A 22 25.22 18.44 14.12
CA PRO A 22 25.16 17.67 12.88
C PRO A 22 25.86 16.31 13.05
N GLY A 23 25.32 15.30 12.36
CA GLY A 23 25.80 13.93 12.34
C GLY A 23 27.30 13.83 12.05
N VAL A 24 27.94 12.85 12.70
CA VAL A 24 29.36 12.53 12.52
C VAL A 24 29.53 11.90 11.14
N THR A 25 30.25 12.56 10.25
CA THR A 25 30.66 11.99 8.97
C THR A 25 31.67 10.86 9.19
N ALA A 26 31.44 9.72 8.52
CA ALA A 26 32.31 8.55 8.57
C ALA A 26 33.78 8.93 8.27
N ALA A 27 34.65 8.70 9.25
CA ALA A 27 36.08 8.74 9.05
C ALA A 27 36.55 7.38 8.52
N GLU A 28 37.27 7.38 7.39
CA GLU A 28 37.96 6.19 6.88
C GLU A 28 39.05 5.76 7.87
N ASP A 29 38.94 4.54 8.42
CA ASP A 29 40.04 3.92 9.15
C ASP A 29 40.39 2.54 8.58
N THR A 30 41.53 2.53 7.89
CA THR A 30 42.17 1.35 7.30
C THR A 30 42.86 0.51 8.37
N ALA A 31 42.18 -0.46 8.99
CA ALA A 31 42.84 -1.50 9.78
C ALA A 31 42.03 -2.82 9.96
N ASN A 32 42.60 -3.92 9.45
CA ASN A 32 42.67 -5.25 10.11
C ASN A 32 41.54 -6.32 9.95
N ALA A 33 41.68 -7.11 8.87
CA ALA A 33 41.66 -8.58 8.70
C ALA A 33 40.95 -9.61 9.63
N ASP A 34 40.37 -9.27 10.78
CA ASP A 34 39.60 -10.22 11.63
C ASP A 34 38.15 -9.74 11.90
N ARG A 35 37.65 -8.80 11.09
CA ARG A 35 36.35 -8.14 11.29
C ARG A 35 35.22 -8.88 10.57
N ILE A 36 34.12 -9.12 11.30
CA ILE A 36 32.89 -9.67 10.75
C ILE A 36 31.93 -8.50 10.48
N LEU A 37 31.47 -8.37 9.24
CA LEU A 37 30.56 -7.29 8.85
C LEU A 37 29.17 -7.54 9.44
N GLY A 38 28.64 -6.54 10.15
CA GLY A 38 27.36 -6.65 10.87
C GLY A 38 27.48 -7.05 12.35
N ASP A 39 28.69 -7.36 12.83
CA ASP A 39 28.97 -7.54 14.26
C ASP A 39 29.14 -6.16 14.92
N VAL A 40 28.04 -5.61 15.43
CA VAL A 40 27.94 -4.25 15.95
C VAL A 40 28.33 -4.20 17.43
N ASN A 41 28.17 -5.32 18.13
CA ASN A 41 28.45 -5.42 19.56
C ASN A 41 29.86 -6.00 19.89
N GLY A 42 30.58 -6.50 18.89
CA GLY A 42 31.96 -6.99 18.96
C GLY A 42 32.10 -8.40 19.53
N ASP A 43 31.05 -9.22 19.52
CA ASP A 43 31.05 -10.56 20.12
C ASP A 43 31.51 -11.69 19.19
N GLY A 44 31.74 -11.38 17.92
CA GLY A 44 32.20 -12.32 16.90
C GLY A 44 31.08 -13.11 16.22
N LEU A 45 29.81 -12.76 16.43
CA LEU A 45 28.64 -13.26 15.72
C LEU A 45 27.93 -12.11 15.00
N VAL A 46 27.04 -12.45 14.07
CA VAL A 46 26.12 -11.47 13.46
C VAL A 46 24.71 -11.99 13.66
N ASP A 47 24.03 -11.47 14.66
CA ASP A 47 22.72 -11.95 15.07
C ASP A 47 21.79 -10.84 15.56
N ILE A 48 20.70 -11.25 16.21
CA ILE A 48 19.65 -10.33 16.68
C ILE A 48 20.17 -9.35 17.75
N ASP A 49 21.21 -9.71 18.49
CA ASP A 49 21.78 -8.86 19.52
C ASP A 49 22.53 -7.67 18.90
N ASP A 50 23.10 -7.82 17.70
CA ASP A 50 23.69 -6.72 16.93
C ASP A 50 22.63 -5.73 16.45
N ALA A 51 21.51 -6.24 15.94
CA ALA A 51 20.38 -5.41 15.53
C ALA A 51 19.81 -4.61 16.71
N LEU A 52 19.67 -5.26 17.87
CA LEU A 52 19.19 -4.58 19.08
C LEU A 52 20.20 -3.54 19.59
N HIS A 53 21.50 -3.84 19.52
CA HIS A 53 22.56 -2.92 19.92
C HIS A 53 22.62 -1.69 18.99
N LEU A 54 22.46 -1.88 17.68
CA LEU A 54 22.38 -0.78 16.70
C LEU A 54 21.11 0.06 16.88
N PHE A 55 19.98 -0.56 17.20
CA PHE A 55 18.75 0.15 17.55
C PHE A 55 18.94 1.03 18.80
N GLN A 56 19.60 0.49 19.83
CA GLN A 56 19.90 1.22 21.06
C GLN A 56 20.91 2.36 20.82
N HIS A 57 21.92 2.13 19.98
CA HIS A 57 22.87 3.16 19.54
C HIS A 57 22.16 4.31 18.82
N SER A 58 21.23 4.01 17.92
CA SER A 58 20.48 5.02 17.14
C SER A 58 19.62 5.95 18.00
N ILE A 59 19.20 5.48 19.18
CA ILE A 59 18.37 6.27 20.12
C ILE A 59 19.23 6.94 21.20
N LEU A 60 20.30 6.27 21.66
CA LEU A 60 21.16 6.69 22.77
C LEU A 60 22.65 6.40 22.47
N PRO A 61 23.26 7.11 21.51
CA PRO A 61 24.60 6.78 21.00
C PRO A 61 25.71 6.93 22.05
N ASP A 62 25.51 7.83 23.02
CA ASP A 62 26.43 8.04 24.14
C ASP A 62 26.42 6.90 25.17
N LEU A 63 25.32 6.12 25.24
CA LEU A 63 25.16 5.05 26.21
C LEU A 63 25.45 3.67 25.61
N TYR A 64 25.15 3.50 24.33
CA TYR A 64 25.35 2.26 23.58
C TYR A 64 26.38 2.52 22.50
N THR A 65 27.65 2.52 22.88
CA THR A 65 28.73 2.73 21.92
C THR A 65 28.86 1.52 21.00
N VAL A 66 29.09 1.81 19.73
CA VAL A 66 29.40 0.82 18.70
C VAL A 66 30.91 0.77 18.51
N ASP A 67 31.44 -0.43 18.38
CA ASP A 67 32.89 -0.61 18.27
C ASP A 67 33.42 -0.09 16.92
N TYR A 68 32.57 -0.01 15.89
CA TYR A 68 32.98 0.41 14.56
C TYR A 68 31.88 1.18 13.78
N PRO A 69 31.95 2.53 13.70
CA PRO A 69 30.93 3.35 13.06
C PRO A 69 30.97 3.35 11.52
N GLY A 70 32.05 2.85 10.91
CA GLY A 70 32.29 2.99 9.46
C GLY A 70 31.52 2.03 8.55
N THR A 71 30.73 1.11 9.10
CA THR A 71 29.94 0.12 8.34
C THR A 71 28.57 -0.16 8.95
N LEU A 72 28.01 0.84 9.64
CA LEU A 72 26.70 0.70 10.29
C LEU A 72 25.54 1.12 9.39
N ASP A 73 25.85 1.77 8.27
CA ASP A 73 24.90 2.07 7.20
C ASP A 73 24.71 0.79 6.37
N HIS A 74 23.82 -0.08 6.84
CA HIS A 74 23.50 -1.36 6.21
C HIS A 74 22.50 -1.18 5.06
N THR A 75 21.77 -0.07 5.06
CA THR A 75 20.82 0.28 3.98
C THR A 75 21.49 1.01 2.81
N GLY A 76 22.67 1.59 3.02
CA GLY A 76 23.44 2.35 2.03
C GLY A 76 22.88 3.75 1.77
N ASP A 77 22.09 4.30 2.69
CA ASP A 77 21.38 5.58 2.53
C ASP A 77 22.19 6.79 3.01
N GLY A 78 23.37 6.55 3.58
CA GLY A 78 24.29 7.56 4.10
C GLY A 78 24.02 7.98 5.55
N TYR A 79 23.04 7.37 6.21
CA TYR A 79 22.70 7.56 7.61
C TYR A 79 22.97 6.28 8.43
N VAL A 80 23.05 6.44 9.75
CA VAL A 80 23.16 5.32 10.68
C VAL A 80 22.02 5.46 11.66
N ASP A 81 20.95 4.72 11.45
CA ASP A 81 19.72 4.85 12.22
C ASP A 81 18.95 3.53 12.41
N ILE A 82 17.65 3.65 12.73
CA ILE A 82 16.79 2.51 13.05
C ILE A 82 16.59 1.59 11.84
N ASP A 83 16.69 2.11 10.62
CA ASP A 83 16.50 1.32 9.41
C ASP A 83 17.69 0.36 9.18
N ASP A 84 18.89 0.75 9.57
CA ASP A 84 20.06 -0.14 9.58
C ASP A 84 19.93 -1.25 10.62
N ALA A 85 19.38 -0.92 11.80
CA ALA A 85 19.07 -1.91 12.83
C ALA A 85 18.00 -2.90 12.36
N LEU A 86 17.01 -2.42 11.61
CA LEU A 86 15.96 -3.26 11.03
C LEU A 86 16.52 -4.15 9.90
N TYR A 87 17.41 -3.62 9.07
CA TYR A 87 18.08 -4.40 8.02
C TYR A 87 18.94 -5.50 8.63
N LEU A 88 19.69 -5.20 9.69
CA LEU A 88 20.49 -6.18 10.42
C LEU A 88 19.61 -7.24 11.12
N PHE A 89 18.46 -6.85 11.66
CA PHE A 89 17.45 -7.77 12.18
C PHE A 89 16.95 -8.72 11.07
N GLN A 90 16.63 -8.19 9.89
CA GLN A 90 16.18 -8.99 8.74
C GLN A 90 17.28 -9.93 8.25
N TYR A 91 18.53 -9.49 8.19
CA TYR A 91 19.69 -10.34 7.89
C TYR A 91 19.83 -11.50 8.88
N SER A 92 19.75 -11.24 10.19
CA SER A 92 19.87 -12.29 11.22
C SER A 92 18.82 -13.40 11.08
N MET A 93 17.68 -13.08 10.48
CA MET A 93 16.56 -14.00 10.26
C MET A 93 16.58 -14.64 8.86
N LEU A 94 17.03 -13.90 7.84
CA LEU A 94 16.93 -14.25 6.41
C LEU A 94 18.19 -13.76 5.63
N PRO A 95 19.39 -14.30 5.90
CA PRO A 95 20.64 -13.73 5.40
C PRO A 95 20.80 -13.81 3.86
N GLU A 96 20.12 -14.77 3.21
CA GLU A 96 20.12 -14.89 1.75
C GLU A 96 19.28 -13.80 1.04
N LEU A 97 18.34 -13.16 1.75
CA LEU A 97 17.46 -12.13 1.20
C LEU A 97 17.92 -10.71 1.52
N TYR A 98 18.74 -10.54 2.54
CA TYR A 98 19.22 -9.25 3.05
C TYR A 98 20.73 -9.25 3.26
N PRO A 99 21.55 -9.57 2.23
CA PRO A 99 23.00 -9.71 2.41
C PRO A 99 23.64 -8.39 2.86
N ILE A 100 24.71 -8.49 3.66
CA ILE A 100 25.54 -7.36 4.09
C ILE A 100 26.90 -7.47 3.39
N GLU A 101 27.30 -6.45 2.63
CA GLU A 101 28.54 -6.45 1.84
C GLU A 101 29.43 -5.22 2.15
N TRP A 102 30.76 -5.40 2.07
CA TRP A 102 31.73 -4.31 2.28
C TRP A 102 31.72 -3.37 1.07
N GLY A 103 31.36 -2.11 1.27
CA GLY A 103 31.00 -1.18 0.20
C GLY A 103 32.06 -0.90 -0.87
N GLU A 104 31.61 -0.85 -2.12
CA GLU A 104 31.69 0.34 -2.97
C GLU A 104 30.26 0.62 -3.45
N ALA A 105 29.87 1.90 -3.53
CA ALA A 105 28.62 2.35 -4.13
C ALA A 105 28.51 1.81 -5.57
N GLY A 106 27.77 0.71 -5.74
CA GLY A 106 27.62 -0.01 -6.98
C GLY A 106 26.15 -0.30 -7.23
N VAL A 107 25.43 0.74 -7.68
CA VAL A 107 24.19 0.71 -8.47
C VAL A 107 23.47 -0.66 -8.46
N THR A 108 22.82 -1.00 -7.36
CA THR A 108 21.67 -1.90 -7.40
C THR A 108 20.48 -1.03 -7.76
N ASP A 109 19.77 -1.44 -8.80
CA ASP A 109 18.72 -0.66 -9.45
C ASP A 109 17.79 0.00 -8.44
N LYS A 110 17.74 1.33 -8.56
CA LYS A 110 16.90 2.26 -7.79
C LYS A 110 15.46 1.74 -7.68
N PHE A 111 15.19 0.99 -6.63
CA PHE A 111 13.92 1.06 -5.93
C PHE A 111 13.86 2.46 -5.31
N ILE A 112 13.42 3.46 -6.09
CA ILE A 112 12.84 4.65 -5.47
C ILE A 112 11.50 4.17 -4.91
N MET A 113 11.54 3.58 -3.72
CA MET A 113 10.40 3.57 -2.83
C MET A 113 10.21 5.04 -2.46
N PHE A 114 9.19 5.68 -3.02
CA PHE A 114 8.83 7.03 -2.61
C PHE A 114 8.34 6.95 -1.17
N GLU A 115 9.10 7.52 -0.24
CA GLU A 115 8.65 7.71 1.13
C GLU A 115 7.97 9.08 1.21
N PRO A 116 6.64 9.15 1.33
CA PRO A 116 5.98 10.41 1.69
C PRO A 116 6.53 10.90 3.03
N LYS A 117 6.67 12.22 3.17
CA LYS A 117 7.21 12.87 4.36
C LYS A 117 6.47 12.45 5.64
N ASP A 118 5.14 12.37 5.53
CA ASP A 118 4.24 11.89 6.57
C ASP A 118 3.07 11.15 5.89
N VAL A 119 2.59 10.09 6.53
CA VAL A 119 1.37 9.36 6.15
C VAL A 119 0.39 9.41 7.30
N PHE A 120 -0.76 10.05 7.08
CA PHE A 120 -1.89 9.91 7.98
C PHE A 120 -2.73 8.73 7.51
N ASP A 121 -2.70 7.63 8.26
CA ASP A 121 -3.45 6.44 7.94
C ASP A 121 -4.95 6.56 8.30
N ALA A 122 -5.72 5.53 7.95
CA ALA A 122 -7.17 5.53 8.13
C ALA A 122 -7.59 5.54 9.61
N GLU A 123 -6.78 4.97 10.51
CA GLU A 123 -7.09 4.89 11.94
C GLU A 123 -6.86 6.26 12.61
N GLU A 124 -5.74 6.92 12.29
CA GLU A 124 -5.43 8.26 12.79
C GLU A 124 -6.42 9.32 12.27
N MET A 125 -6.77 9.23 10.98
CA MET A 125 -7.79 10.11 10.39
C MET A 125 -9.18 9.85 11.00
N SER A 126 -9.56 8.59 11.22
CA SER A 126 -10.84 8.24 11.85
C SER A 126 -10.93 8.74 13.31
N LEU A 127 -9.84 8.65 14.07
CA LEU A 127 -9.77 9.17 15.44
C LEU A 127 -9.91 10.70 15.47
N THR A 128 -9.22 11.40 14.58
CA THR A 128 -9.28 12.87 14.52
C THR A 128 -10.66 13.35 14.10
N PHE A 129 -11.30 12.77 13.08
CA PHE A 129 -12.65 13.14 12.65
C PHE A 129 -13.73 12.88 13.71
N ASN A 130 -13.63 11.77 14.45
CA ASN A 130 -14.61 11.44 15.49
C ASN A 130 -14.53 12.37 16.71
N SER A 131 -13.39 13.03 16.92
CA SER A 131 -13.17 13.92 18.06
C SER A 131 -13.71 15.35 17.87
N THR A 132 -14.15 15.71 16.65
CA THR A 132 -14.39 17.10 16.21
C THR A 132 -15.68 17.21 15.39
N ARG A 133 -16.83 17.00 16.04
CA ARG A 133 -18.14 17.31 15.43
C ARG A 133 -18.37 18.83 15.41
N LEU A 134 -18.40 19.42 14.22
CA LEU A 134 -18.58 20.87 14.02
C LEU A 134 -20.03 21.31 14.19
N CYS A 135 -21.00 20.54 13.68
CA CYS A 135 -22.43 20.76 13.90
C CYS A 135 -23.25 19.50 13.56
N ALA A 136 -24.39 19.35 14.24
CA ALA A 136 -25.45 18.39 13.91
C ALA A 136 -26.77 19.15 13.77
N SER A 137 -27.54 18.91 12.70
CA SER A 137 -28.83 19.60 12.51
C SER A 137 -29.86 19.11 13.54
N ALA A 138 -30.44 20.03 14.32
CA ALA A 138 -31.58 19.75 15.18
C ALA A 138 -32.91 19.88 14.40
N ARG A 139 -33.61 18.75 14.22
CA ARG A 139 -35.03 18.51 13.81
C ARG A 139 -35.80 19.52 12.93
N ASP A 140 -36.50 18.96 11.93
CA ASP A 140 -37.77 19.51 11.41
C ASP A 140 -38.90 19.31 12.44
N ALA A 141 -39.72 20.35 12.63
CA ALA A 141 -40.80 20.45 13.60
C ALA A 141 -42.12 19.77 13.17
N LYS A 142 -42.13 18.96 12.09
CA LYS A 142 -43.37 18.42 11.50
C LYS A 142 -43.51 16.89 11.44
N GLY A 143 -42.82 16.16 12.29
CA GLY A 143 -43.37 14.93 12.90
C GLY A 143 -43.77 13.76 11.99
N GLU A 144 -43.15 13.55 10.84
CA GLU A 144 -43.35 12.34 10.01
C GLU A 144 -42.03 11.89 9.37
N GLY A 145 -41.24 11.04 10.06
CA GLY A 145 -40.04 10.43 9.49
C GLY A 145 -38.96 10.09 10.52
N ASN A 146 -38.48 8.85 10.49
CA ASN A 146 -37.54 8.24 11.44
C ASN A 146 -36.21 9.03 11.60
N ASP A 147 -35.60 8.89 12.79
CA ASP A 147 -34.41 9.59 13.28
C ASP A 147 -33.31 9.89 12.24
N VAL A 148 -32.88 11.16 12.18
CA VAL A 148 -31.59 11.58 11.59
C VAL A 148 -30.74 12.29 12.65
N SER A 149 -30.19 11.51 13.57
CA SER A 149 -29.17 11.90 14.55
C SER A 149 -27.72 11.78 14.02
N TYR A 150 -27.55 11.52 12.72
CA TYR A 150 -26.27 11.12 12.11
C TYR A 150 -25.75 12.07 11.02
N SER A 151 -26.45 13.17 10.73
CA SER A 151 -25.97 14.20 9.79
C SER A 151 -25.02 15.17 10.49
N ALA A 152 -23.71 15.01 10.30
CA ALA A 152 -22.71 15.84 10.97
C ALA A 152 -21.56 16.24 10.05
N TRP A 153 -21.14 17.50 10.18
CA TRP A 153 -19.87 17.98 9.67
C TRP A 153 -18.76 17.65 10.67
N MET A 154 -17.66 17.10 10.16
CA MET A 154 -16.46 16.74 10.91
C MET A 154 -15.26 17.37 10.23
N ALA A 155 -14.25 17.74 11.01
CA ALA A 155 -12.99 18.25 10.47
C ALA A 155 -11.83 17.81 11.34
N THR A 156 -10.69 17.49 10.74
CA THR A 156 -9.47 17.27 11.52
C THR A 156 -9.05 18.55 12.25
N TYR A 157 -8.20 18.41 13.27
CA TYR A 157 -7.44 19.57 13.77
C TYR A 157 -6.51 20.12 12.68
N ASN A 158 -5.97 21.32 12.91
CA ASN A 158 -4.89 21.87 12.08
C ASN A 158 -3.68 20.93 12.15
N GLN A 159 -3.41 20.23 11.06
CA GLN A 159 -2.17 19.49 10.89
C GLN A 159 -1.10 20.44 10.37
N ARG A 160 0.12 20.37 10.90
CA ARG A 160 1.24 21.19 10.40
C ARG A 160 1.72 20.64 9.06
N LEU A 161 2.08 21.52 8.14
CA LEU A 161 2.60 21.15 6.83
C LEU A 161 4.13 21.07 6.79
N ASN A 162 4.84 21.68 7.75
CA ASN A 162 6.31 21.60 7.87
C ASN A 162 7.05 21.80 6.52
N ASP A 163 6.77 22.85 5.75
CA ASP A 163 7.39 23.10 4.43
C ASP A 163 7.10 22.04 3.34
N CYS A 164 5.98 21.33 3.45
CA CYS A 164 5.49 20.41 2.43
C CYS A 164 5.19 21.13 1.09
N TYR A 165 5.69 20.57 -0.02
CA TYR A 165 5.42 21.03 -1.38
C TYR A 165 3.99 20.72 -1.82
N GLY A 166 3.46 19.52 -1.54
CA GLY A 166 2.13 19.14 -1.98
C GLY A 166 1.56 17.92 -1.27
N ILE A 167 0.27 17.68 -1.45
CA ILE A 167 -0.50 16.67 -0.74
C ILE A 167 -1.24 15.78 -1.74
N TYR A 168 -1.18 14.48 -1.51
CA TYR A 168 -2.19 13.54 -2.02
C TYR A 168 -3.19 13.25 -0.91
N TYR A 169 -4.47 13.28 -1.23
CA TYR A 169 -5.52 12.87 -0.32
C TYR A 169 -6.42 11.86 -1.01
N ASN A 170 -6.83 10.85 -0.25
CA ASN A 170 -7.91 9.93 -0.55
C ASN A 170 -8.83 9.95 0.67
N LEU A 171 -10.02 10.54 0.56
CA LEU A 171 -10.92 10.71 1.69
C LEU A 171 -12.23 9.99 1.41
N ALA A 172 -12.71 9.22 2.38
CA ALA A 172 -14.04 8.62 2.29
C ALA A 172 -15.14 9.69 2.39
N ALA A 173 -16.13 9.64 1.50
CA ALA A 173 -17.18 10.65 1.35
C ALA A 173 -18.57 10.01 1.22
N HIS A 174 -19.59 10.59 1.84
CA HIS A 174 -20.99 10.16 1.67
C HIS A 174 -21.92 11.38 1.54
N LYS A 175 -22.48 11.60 0.33
CA LYS A 175 -23.40 12.69 -0.03
C LYS A 175 -22.96 14.09 0.43
N LEU A 176 -22.43 14.89 -0.50
CA LEU A 176 -21.88 16.24 -0.30
C LEU A 176 -20.51 16.19 0.41
N LEU A 177 -19.44 16.32 -0.37
CA LEU A 177 -18.09 16.59 0.10
C LEU A 177 -17.72 17.98 -0.54
N MET A 178 -16.71 18.78 -0.18
CA MET A 178 -15.46 18.59 0.55
C MET A 178 -14.84 19.94 0.91
N SER A 179 -13.77 19.94 1.72
CA SER A 179 -12.56 20.64 1.26
C SER A 179 -11.30 20.26 2.03
N VAL A 180 -10.18 20.03 1.34
CA VAL A 180 -8.87 20.29 1.96
C VAL A 180 -8.80 21.79 2.16
N ALA A 181 -8.46 22.27 3.36
CA ALA A 181 -8.39 23.70 3.67
C ALA A 181 -7.01 24.04 4.24
N PHE A 182 -6.38 25.06 3.65
CA PHE A 182 -5.05 25.51 3.98
C PHE A 182 -5.11 26.80 4.80
N TYR A 183 -4.24 26.89 5.80
CA TYR A 183 -4.15 28.01 6.71
C TYR A 183 -2.69 28.42 6.91
N ASP A 184 -2.46 29.68 7.27
CA ASP A 184 -1.12 30.18 7.63
C ASP A 184 -0.73 29.85 9.10
N GLU A 185 0.44 30.34 9.54
CA GLU A 185 0.95 30.15 10.90
C GLU A 185 0.05 30.80 11.98
N ASP A 186 -0.68 31.85 11.65
CA ASP A 186 -1.62 32.50 12.57
C ASP A 186 -2.98 31.77 12.59
N GLY A 187 -3.22 30.88 11.62
CA GLY A 187 -4.44 30.10 11.47
C GLY A 187 -5.51 30.79 10.64
N GLU A 188 -5.14 31.82 9.88
CA GLU A 188 -6.01 32.47 8.89
C GLU A 188 -6.12 31.60 7.64
N TYR A 189 -7.32 31.56 7.07
CA TYR A 189 -7.62 30.75 5.90
C TYR A 189 -6.96 31.32 4.64
N ILE A 190 -6.28 30.46 3.88
CA ILE A 190 -5.63 30.82 2.61
C ILE A 190 -6.49 30.37 1.42
N SER A 191 -6.73 29.06 1.31
CA SER A 191 -7.46 28.46 0.19
C SER A 191 -7.96 27.06 0.53
N GLY A 192 -8.72 26.45 -0.39
CA GLY A 192 -9.15 25.07 -0.24
C GLY A 192 -9.71 24.47 -1.53
N VAL A 193 -9.71 23.14 -1.58
CA VAL A 193 -10.18 22.36 -2.74
C VAL A 193 -11.47 21.65 -2.37
N GLY A 194 -12.60 22.09 -2.93
CA GLY A 194 -13.88 21.40 -2.84
C GLY A 194 -14.17 20.58 -4.10
N THR A 195 -15.08 19.62 -3.98
CA THR A 195 -15.73 18.94 -5.11
C THR A 195 -17.24 19.06 -4.95
N ASP A 196 -17.98 18.86 -6.02
CA ASP A 196 -19.43 19.03 -6.10
C ASP A 196 -20.17 17.70 -6.29
N ALA A 197 -19.56 16.59 -5.90
CA ALA A 197 -20.09 15.25 -6.16
C ALA A 197 -21.36 14.95 -5.33
N MET A 198 -22.51 15.12 -5.96
CA MET A 198 -23.82 14.66 -5.48
C MET A 198 -24.05 13.20 -5.86
N THR A 199 -23.43 12.26 -5.14
CA THR A 199 -23.71 10.83 -5.35
C THR A 199 -24.41 10.23 -4.13
N GLY A 200 -25.37 9.33 -4.40
CA GLY A 200 -26.21 8.71 -3.39
C GLY A 200 -25.54 7.66 -2.50
N TYR A 201 -24.24 7.41 -2.69
CA TYR A 201 -23.49 6.24 -2.20
C TYR A 201 -22.13 6.66 -1.61
N ALA A 202 -21.50 5.77 -0.84
CA ALA A 202 -20.13 5.93 -0.36
C ALA A 202 -19.16 6.04 -1.55
N THR A 203 -18.43 7.15 -1.64
CA THR A 203 -17.40 7.39 -2.66
C THR A 203 -16.10 7.75 -1.97
N SER A 204 -14.95 7.34 -2.50
CA SER A 204 -13.68 7.99 -2.17
C SER A 204 -13.51 9.24 -3.04
N VAL A 205 -12.96 10.31 -2.48
CA VAL A 205 -12.46 11.42 -3.29
C VAL A 205 -10.96 11.52 -3.15
N THR A 206 -10.31 11.41 -4.30
CA THR A 206 -8.87 11.46 -4.46
C THR A 206 -8.45 12.77 -5.12
N GLY A 207 -7.25 13.24 -4.81
CA GLY A 207 -6.68 14.39 -5.50
C GLY A 207 -5.27 14.72 -5.09
N PHE A 208 -4.59 15.43 -5.98
CA PHE A 208 -3.28 16.03 -5.77
C PHE A 208 -3.44 17.54 -5.67
N VAL A 209 -2.86 18.16 -4.65
CA VAL A 209 -2.87 19.61 -4.48
C VAL A 209 -1.48 20.10 -4.05
N VAL A 210 -0.93 21.06 -4.79
CA VAL A 210 0.27 21.79 -4.38
C VAL A 210 -0.10 22.68 -3.20
N CYS A 211 0.72 22.67 -2.15
CA CYS A 211 0.52 23.52 -0.99
C CYS A 211 0.57 25.00 -1.41
N PRO A 212 -0.44 25.81 -1.07
CA PRO A 212 -0.42 27.23 -1.36
C PRO A 212 0.77 27.93 -0.70
N GLU A 213 1.26 29.01 -1.31
CA GLU A 213 2.32 29.84 -0.74
C GLU A 213 1.91 30.33 0.68
N ASN A 214 2.82 30.20 1.65
CA ASN A 214 2.62 30.51 3.07
C ASN A 214 1.65 29.58 3.83
N ALA A 215 1.20 28.46 3.24
CA ALA A 215 0.44 27.46 3.97
C ALA A 215 1.32 26.75 5.00
N ALA A 216 0.96 26.90 6.27
CA ALA A 216 1.65 26.24 7.38
C ALA A 216 0.81 25.11 7.99
N LYS A 217 -0.50 25.12 7.75
CA LYS A 217 -1.44 24.16 8.33
C LYS A 217 -2.48 23.70 7.32
N VAL A 218 -2.98 22.48 7.48
CA VAL A 218 -4.05 21.89 6.68
C VAL A 218 -5.15 21.29 7.56
N ARG A 219 -6.40 21.35 7.08
CA ARG A 219 -7.53 20.58 7.61
C ARG A 219 -8.19 19.78 6.51
N PHE A 220 -8.70 18.62 6.90
CA PHE A 220 -9.55 17.79 6.07
C PHE A 220 -10.97 17.85 6.62
N LEU A 221 -11.95 18.12 5.74
CA LEU A 221 -13.36 18.23 6.10
C LEU A 221 -14.15 17.07 5.51
N GLY A 222 -15.02 16.48 6.33
CA GLY A 222 -15.94 15.42 5.94
C GLY A 222 -17.36 15.69 6.39
N PHE A 223 -18.35 15.18 5.64
CA PHE A 223 -19.76 15.17 6.03
C PHE A 223 -20.29 13.74 5.99
N ASN A 224 -20.99 13.34 7.04
CA ASN A 224 -21.70 12.05 7.10
C ASN A 224 -23.20 12.31 7.04
N GLY A 225 -23.91 11.63 6.14
CA GLY A 225 -25.34 11.87 5.86
C GLY A 225 -26.32 10.72 6.16
N THR A 226 -25.88 9.50 6.52
CA THR A 226 -26.80 8.34 6.63
C THR A 226 -26.47 7.34 7.76
N SER A 227 -27.50 6.59 8.19
CA SER A 227 -27.56 5.78 9.43
C SER A 227 -27.00 4.36 9.36
N VAL A 228 -26.39 3.93 8.27
CA VAL A 228 -25.92 2.55 8.13
C VAL A 228 -24.65 2.56 7.28
N ILE A 229 -23.47 2.42 7.90
CA ILE A 229 -22.24 1.83 7.31
C ILE A 229 -21.17 1.71 8.45
N PRO A 230 -20.40 0.61 8.51
CA PRO A 230 -19.29 0.43 9.46
C PRO A 230 -18.11 1.35 9.09
N ALA A 231 -17.24 1.62 10.07
CA ALA A 231 -15.94 2.32 10.03
C ALA A 231 -15.38 2.83 8.69
N PHE A 232 -14.79 4.02 8.72
CA PHE A 232 -14.07 4.68 7.62
C PHE A 232 -12.92 3.83 7.07
N ASN A 233 -13.21 2.84 6.23
CA ASN A 233 -12.18 2.06 5.59
C ASN A 233 -11.58 2.90 4.44
N HIS A 234 -10.42 3.52 4.75
CA HIS A 234 -9.37 3.99 3.82
C HIS A 234 -9.34 5.48 3.47
N SER A 235 -9.44 6.35 4.48
CA SER A 235 -8.89 7.70 4.28
C SER A 235 -7.36 7.64 4.38
N THR A 236 -6.64 8.21 3.41
CA THR A 236 -5.17 8.28 3.40
C THR A 236 -4.77 9.66 2.95
N VAL A 237 -3.84 10.29 3.66
CA VAL A 237 -3.20 11.54 3.26
C VAL A 237 -1.70 11.32 3.22
N MET A 238 -1.07 11.71 2.12
CA MET A 238 0.39 11.68 1.94
C MET A 238 0.88 13.11 1.73
N LEU A 239 1.92 13.49 2.47
CA LEU A 239 2.62 14.76 2.29
C LEU A 239 3.90 14.56 1.48
N PHE A 240 4.17 15.48 0.54
CA PHE A 240 5.36 15.48 -0.31
C PHE A 240 6.17 16.73 -0.03
N ASP A 241 7.48 16.58 0.16
CA ASP A 241 8.41 17.67 0.48
C ASP A 241 8.95 18.39 -0.76
N SER A 242 8.85 17.79 -1.94
CA SER A 242 9.47 18.27 -3.17
C SER A 242 8.56 18.14 -4.38
N GLU A 243 8.80 18.99 -5.38
CA GLU A 243 8.11 18.94 -6.66
C GLU A 243 8.35 17.63 -7.40
N GLU A 244 9.55 17.06 -7.29
CA GLU A 244 9.93 15.80 -7.91
C GLU A 244 9.13 14.63 -7.33
N SER A 245 9.08 14.47 -5.99
CA SER A 245 8.33 13.39 -5.35
C SER A 245 6.82 13.53 -5.57
N PHE A 246 6.31 14.76 -5.53
CA PHE A 246 4.91 15.06 -5.83
C PHE A 246 4.53 14.74 -7.28
N ASN A 247 5.34 15.16 -8.26
CA ASN A 247 5.06 14.91 -9.67
C ASN A 247 5.25 13.45 -10.05
N ALA A 248 6.22 12.75 -9.46
CA ALA A 248 6.41 11.32 -9.66
C ALA A 248 5.24 10.52 -9.08
N ALA A 249 4.81 10.82 -7.86
CA ALA A 249 3.60 10.23 -7.30
C ALA A 249 2.40 10.53 -8.19
N LYS A 250 2.17 11.79 -8.55
CA LYS A 250 1.06 12.21 -9.42
C LYS A 250 1.07 11.47 -10.78
N ALA A 251 2.23 11.28 -11.40
CA ALA A 251 2.35 10.54 -12.66
C ALA A 251 1.92 9.08 -12.53
N MET A 252 2.18 8.42 -11.39
CA MET A 252 1.68 7.06 -11.10
C MET A 252 0.16 6.96 -11.01
N TYR A 253 -0.54 8.08 -10.81
CA TYR A 253 -1.99 8.14 -10.62
C TYR A 253 -2.73 8.82 -11.80
N GLU A 254 -2.04 9.21 -12.87
CA GLU A 254 -2.67 9.80 -14.07
C GLU A 254 -2.50 8.88 -15.29
N PHE A 255 -3.17 7.73 -15.28
CA PHE A 255 -3.46 6.92 -16.49
C PHE A 255 -4.72 7.44 -17.21
N ASP A 256 -4.99 8.75 -17.16
CA ASP A 256 -6.19 9.35 -17.72
C ASP A 256 -6.32 9.02 -19.22
N GLY A 257 -7.43 8.36 -19.58
CA GLY A 257 -7.72 7.92 -20.94
C GLY A 257 -7.09 6.58 -21.34
N LEU A 258 -6.28 5.94 -20.49
CA LEU A 258 -5.80 4.57 -20.71
C LEU A 258 -6.95 3.57 -20.52
N LYS A 259 -7.13 2.65 -21.48
CA LYS A 259 -8.16 1.60 -21.40
C LYS A 259 -7.57 0.29 -20.92
N ILE A 260 -8.02 -0.19 -19.77
CA ILE A 260 -7.52 -1.42 -19.14
C ILE A 260 -8.63 -2.48 -19.10
N ALA A 261 -8.37 -3.67 -19.64
CA ALA A 261 -9.25 -4.83 -19.49
C ALA A 261 -8.67 -5.80 -18.45
N CYS A 262 -9.42 -6.06 -17.38
CA CYS A 262 -9.05 -6.98 -16.31
C CYS A 262 -9.79 -8.31 -16.46
N LEU A 263 -9.09 -9.37 -16.87
CA LEU A 263 -9.62 -10.72 -17.07
C LEU A 263 -9.18 -11.62 -15.92
N GLY A 264 -10.11 -12.40 -15.37
CA GLY A 264 -9.75 -13.36 -14.33
C GLY A 264 -10.91 -14.05 -13.66
N ASP A 265 -10.65 -14.63 -12.49
CA ASP A 265 -11.63 -15.42 -11.74
C ASP A 265 -12.37 -14.59 -10.67
N SER A 266 -12.72 -15.19 -9.53
CA SER A 266 -13.37 -14.54 -8.39
C SER A 266 -12.56 -13.40 -7.81
N LEU A 267 -11.23 -13.49 -7.83
CA LEU A 267 -10.34 -12.41 -7.39
C LEU A 267 -10.36 -11.20 -8.33
N THR A 268 -10.84 -11.37 -9.57
CA THR A 268 -11.04 -10.24 -10.49
C THR A 268 -12.48 -9.75 -10.45
N GLU A 269 -13.47 -10.64 -10.35
CA GLU A 269 -14.89 -10.25 -10.28
C GLU A 269 -15.21 -9.48 -8.99
N GLY A 270 -14.50 -9.77 -7.89
CA GLY A 270 -14.72 -9.13 -6.60
C GLY A 270 -15.48 -9.98 -5.61
N ASP A 271 -15.23 -11.28 -5.55
CA ASP A 271 -15.77 -12.10 -4.46
C ASP A 271 -15.04 -11.73 -3.17
N TYR A 272 -15.78 -11.46 -2.10
CA TYR A 272 -15.25 -11.18 -0.75
C TYR A 272 -15.33 -12.43 0.15
N GLY A 273 -15.68 -13.58 -0.44
CA GLY A 273 -15.95 -14.80 0.30
C GLY A 273 -17.36 -14.77 0.91
N PRO A 274 -17.68 -15.76 1.76
CA PRO A 274 -19.03 -15.95 2.29
C PRO A 274 -19.37 -14.93 3.38
N LEU A 275 -19.71 -13.70 2.97
CA LEU A 275 -20.30 -12.68 3.84
C LEU A 275 -21.76 -13.01 4.20
N THR A 276 -22.50 -13.71 3.30
CA THR A 276 -23.85 -14.28 3.51
C THR A 276 -24.13 -15.44 2.53
N SER A 277 -25.31 -16.06 2.61
CA SER A 277 -25.80 -17.15 1.72
C SER A 277 -26.01 -16.75 0.24
N TYR A 278 -25.83 -15.48 -0.10
CA TYR A 278 -25.72 -14.99 -1.47
C TYR A 278 -24.28 -14.51 -1.65
N GLY A 279 -23.54 -15.14 -2.57
CA GLY A 279 -22.09 -14.99 -2.76
C GLY A 279 -21.62 -13.55 -2.62
N GLY A 280 -20.52 -13.34 -1.89
CA GLY A 280 -20.03 -12.04 -1.43
C GLY A 280 -19.45 -11.15 -2.52
N ARG A 281 -19.98 -11.22 -3.74
CA ARG A 281 -19.56 -10.38 -4.86
C ARG A 281 -19.88 -8.92 -4.58
N ARG A 282 -18.85 -8.08 -4.72
CA ARG A 282 -18.90 -6.64 -4.55
C ARG A 282 -18.35 -5.98 -5.79
N PHE A 283 -18.87 -4.79 -6.10
CA PHE A 283 -18.33 -4.01 -7.21
C PHE A 283 -16.99 -3.38 -6.82
N GLU A 284 -16.70 -3.26 -5.52
CA GLU A 284 -15.46 -2.77 -4.94
C GLU A 284 -14.32 -3.81 -5.05
N ASN A 285 -13.95 -4.18 -6.27
CA ASN A 285 -12.87 -5.11 -6.59
C ASN A 285 -11.59 -4.38 -7.00
N TYR A 286 -10.49 -5.11 -7.25
CA TYR A 286 -9.25 -4.44 -7.66
C TYR A 286 -9.42 -3.64 -8.97
N PRO A 287 -10.20 -4.07 -9.99
CA PRO A 287 -10.45 -3.24 -11.17
C PRO A 287 -11.15 -1.92 -10.84
N TYR A 288 -12.13 -1.94 -9.92
CA TYR A 288 -12.79 -0.73 -9.43
C TYR A 288 -11.80 0.23 -8.74
N TYR A 289 -11.00 -0.27 -7.81
CA TYR A 289 -10.01 0.56 -7.13
C TYR A 289 -8.91 1.04 -8.08
N LEU A 290 -8.49 0.21 -9.05
CA LEU A 290 -7.50 0.58 -10.06
C LEU A 290 -7.98 1.76 -10.89
N SER A 291 -9.23 1.76 -11.35
CA SER A 291 -9.82 2.90 -12.08
C SER A 291 -9.84 4.17 -11.24
N ARG A 292 -10.21 4.07 -9.96
CA ARG A 292 -10.28 5.22 -9.04
C ARG A 292 -8.91 5.80 -8.68
N LEU A 293 -7.93 4.94 -8.53
CA LEU A 293 -6.56 5.35 -8.21
C LEU A 293 -5.94 6.06 -9.41
N THR A 294 -6.15 5.53 -10.61
CA THR A 294 -5.35 5.91 -11.78
C THR A 294 -6.06 6.80 -12.80
N GLY A 295 -7.38 6.99 -12.69
CA GLY A 295 -8.17 7.70 -13.71
C GLY A 295 -8.42 6.88 -14.99
N ALA A 296 -7.85 5.68 -15.12
CA ALA A 296 -8.04 4.81 -16.27
C ALA A 296 -9.49 4.35 -16.47
N GLU A 297 -9.87 4.11 -17.72
CA GLU A 297 -11.11 3.40 -18.08
C GLU A 297 -10.87 1.89 -17.90
N VAL A 298 -11.32 1.34 -16.77
CA VAL A 298 -11.09 -0.08 -16.44
C VAL A 298 -12.37 -0.90 -16.64
N THR A 299 -12.28 -1.93 -17.48
CA THR A 299 -13.36 -2.91 -17.70
C THR A 299 -13.06 -4.21 -16.97
N ASN A 300 -14.01 -4.68 -16.17
CA ASN A 300 -13.90 -5.92 -15.41
C ASN A 300 -14.56 -7.11 -16.14
N TYR A 301 -13.73 -8.05 -16.57
CA TYR A 301 -14.13 -9.33 -17.18
C TYR A 301 -13.94 -10.53 -16.22
N GLY A 302 -13.86 -10.30 -14.92
CA GLY A 302 -13.75 -11.32 -13.89
C GLY A 302 -14.96 -12.25 -13.82
N ARG A 303 -14.73 -13.54 -13.54
CA ARG A 303 -15.76 -14.59 -13.50
C ARG A 303 -15.51 -15.57 -12.36
N CYS A 304 -16.35 -15.50 -11.34
CA CYS A 304 -16.22 -16.23 -10.09
C CYS A 304 -16.28 -17.74 -10.32
N GLY A 305 -15.34 -18.44 -9.70
CA GLY A 305 -15.17 -19.89 -9.86
C GLY A 305 -14.60 -20.33 -11.21
N ALA A 306 -14.25 -19.41 -12.11
CA ALA A 306 -13.69 -19.78 -13.41
C ALA A 306 -12.28 -20.36 -13.27
N SER A 307 -12.07 -21.54 -13.86
CA SER A 307 -10.73 -22.00 -14.25
C SER A 307 -10.42 -21.49 -15.66
N SER A 308 -9.19 -21.68 -16.15
CA SER A 308 -8.86 -21.34 -17.55
C SER A 308 -9.76 -22.04 -18.57
N SER A 309 -10.10 -23.32 -18.34
CA SER A 309 -10.99 -24.08 -19.22
C SER A 309 -12.41 -23.51 -19.26
N SER A 310 -13.02 -23.25 -18.09
CA SER A 310 -14.37 -22.69 -18.08
C SER A 310 -14.38 -21.23 -18.55
N TYR A 311 -13.33 -20.45 -18.25
CA TYR A 311 -13.20 -19.08 -18.75
C TYR A 311 -13.15 -19.04 -20.29
N LEU A 312 -12.33 -19.90 -20.89
CA LEU A 312 -12.21 -20.04 -22.34
C LEU A 312 -13.56 -20.46 -22.97
N ALA A 313 -14.15 -21.53 -22.47
CA ALA A 313 -15.34 -22.13 -23.07
C ALA A 313 -16.62 -21.32 -22.84
N GLU A 314 -16.75 -20.68 -21.68
CA GLU A 314 -18.01 -20.08 -21.26
C GLU A 314 -18.08 -18.58 -21.46
N HIS A 315 -16.94 -17.88 -21.57
CA HIS A 315 -16.89 -16.43 -21.71
C HIS A 315 -16.18 -16.01 -23.00
N PHE A 316 -14.94 -16.42 -23.19
CA PHE A 316 -14.16 -16.02 -24.36
C PHE A 316 -14.76 -16.58 -25.66
N ALA A 317 -15.15 -17.86 -25.68
CA ALA A 317 -15.77 -18.51 -26.85
C ALA A 317 -17.17 -17.97 -27.17
N LYS A 318 -17.87 -17.37 -26.18
CA LYS A 318 -19.21 -16.80 -26.38
C LYS A 318 -19.21 -15.32 -26.76
N GLY A 319 -18.04 -14.67 -26.74
CA GLY A 319 -17.90 -13.25 -27.05
C GLY A 319 -18.24 -12.32 -25.88
N ASP A 320 -18.21 -12.83 -24.65
CA ASP A 320 -18.47 -12.03 -23.42
C ASP A 320 -17.27 -11.14 -23.03
N VAL A 321 -16.14 -11.30 -23.72
CA VAL A 321 -14.88 -10.61 -23.46
C VAL A 321 -14.43 -9.95 -24.76
N ASP A 322 -14.33 -8.62 -24.73
CA ASP A 322 -13.80 -7.82 -25.83
C ASP A 322 -12.61 -6.99 -25.31
N VAL A 323 -11.44 -7.28 -25.85
CA VAL A 323 -10.17 -6.62 -25.53
C VAL A 323 -9.63 -5.80 -26.69
N SER A 324 -10.37 -5.71 -27.79
CA SER A 324 -9.88 -5.15 -29.06
C SER A 324 -9.56 -3.66 -28.98
N ASP A 325 -10.23 -2.91 -28.09
CA ASP A 325 -10.00 -1.48 -27.86
C ASP A 325 -9.11 -1.17 -26.64
N SER A 326 -8.68 -2.18 -25.88
CA SER A 326 -7.87 -2.00 -24.67
C SER A 326 -6.42 -1.65 -24.98
N ASP A 327 -5.84 -0.71 -24.25
CA ASP A 327 -4.39 -0.40 -24.28
C ASP A 327 -3.59 -1.39 -23.42
N VAL A 328 -4.16 -1.82 -22.30
CA VAL A 328 -3.57 -2.80 -21.40
C VAL A 328 -4.58 -3.91 -21.13
N ILE A 329 -4.12 -5.16 -21.20
CA ILE A 329 -4.90 -6.34 -20.83
C ILE A 329 -4.19 -7.04 -19.68
N LEU A 330 -4.89 -7.19 -18.57
CA LEU A 330 -4.43 -7.91 -17.38
C LEU A 330 -5.11 -9.28 -17.31
N LEU A 331 -4.33 -10.36 -17.22
CA LEU A 331 -4.86 -11.72 -17.11
C LEU A 331 -4.42 -12.41 -15.82
N MET A 332 -5.36 -12.68 -14.92
CA MET A 332 -5.14 -13.40 -13.66
C MET A 332 -6.09 -14.61 -13.54
N LEU A 333 -5.57 -15.81 -13.82
CA LEU A 333 -6.31 -17.08 -13.67
C LEU A 333 -5.37 -18.15 -13.09
N GLY A 334 -5.98 -19.21 -12.54
CA GLY A 334 -5.29 -20.41 -12.07
C GLY A 334 -5.52 -20.73 -10.60
N THR A 335 -6.14 -19.82 -9.85
CA THR A 335 -6.60 -20.08 -8.47
C THR A 335 -7.54 -21.28 -8.42
N ASN A 336 -8.46 -21.35 -9.39
CA ASN A 336 -9.35 -22.48 -9.58
C ASN A 336 -8.68 -23.55 -10.44
N LYS A 337 -8.35 -24.71 -9.82
CA LYS A 337 -7.80 -25.93 -10.43
C LYS A 337 -6.30 -25.90 -10.79
N GLY A 338 -5.59 -24.81 -10.52
CA GLY A 338 -4.15 -24.72 -10.82
C GLY A 338 -3.88 -24.71 -12.32
N LEU A 339 -2.60 -24.68 -12.69
CA LEU A 339 -2.15 -24.73 -14.09
C LEU A 339 -0.96 -25.69 -14.24
N ALA A 340 -1.04 -26.86 -13.62
CA ALA A 340 0.07 -27.82 -13.66
C ALA A 340 0.47 -28.13 -15.11
N SER A 341 1.78 -28.18 -15.38
CA SER A 341 2.29 -28.43 -16.73
C SER A 341 1.72 -29.74 -17.29
N GLY A 342 1.24 -29.70 -18.54
CA GLY A 342 0.57 -30.83 -19.20
C GLY A 342 -0.91 -31.02 -18.84
N SER A 343 -1.48 -30.20 -17.96
CA SER A 343 -2.93 -30.20 -17.69
C SER A 343 -3.73 -29.54 -18.82
N GLY A 344 -5.02 -29.91 -18.95
CA GLY A 344 -5.94 -29.20 -19.83
C GLY A 344 -6.08 -27.71 -19.47
N TYR A 345 -6.04 -27.38 -18.18
CA TYR A 345 -6.08 -25.99 -17.71
C TYR A 345 -4.87 -25.17 -18.19
N TYR A 346 -3.67 -25.76 -18.22
CA TYR A 346 -2.48 -25.11 -18.76
C TYR A 346 -2.64 -24.82 -20.26
N ALA A 347 -3.11 -25.81 -21.03
CA ALA A 347 -3.32 -25.67 -22.47
C ALA A 347 -4.39 -24.62 -22.80
N ASP A 348 -5.49 -24.58 -22.03
CA ASP A 348 -6.56 -23.61 -22.20
C ASP A 348 -6.11 -22.20 -21.80
N TYR A 349 -5.28 -22.06 -20.76
CA TYR A 349 -4.68 -20.77 -20.41
C TYR A 349 -3.79 -20.25 -21.55
N CYS A 350 -2.95 -21.11 -22.14
CA CYS A 350 -2.15 -20.76 -23.31
C CYS A 350 -3.03 -20.31 -24.49
N THR A 351 -4.15 -21.02 -24.72
CA THR A 351 -5.12 -20.66 -25.77
C THR A 351 -5.75 -19.29 -25.52
N ILE A 352 -6.09 -18.95 -24.28
CA ILE A 352 -6.59 -17.61 -23.92
C ILE A 352 -5.52 -16.55 -24.23
N VAL A 353 -4.28 -16.76 -23.80
CA VAL A 353 -3.16 -15.83 -24.07
C VAL A 353 -2.98 -15.62 -25.58
N ASP A 354 -2.89 -16.70 -26.35
CA ASP A 354 -2.67 -16.64 -27.79
C ASP A 354 -3.83 -15.94 -28.52
N ARG A 355 -5.06 -16.10 -28.01
CA ARG A 355 -6.24 -15.41 -28.53
C ARG A 355 -6.23 -13.91 -28.23
N ILE A 356 -5.88 -13.50 -27.01
CA ILE A 356 -5.72 -12.08 -26.68
C ILE A 356 -4.65 -11.44 -27.55
N LEU A 357 -3.52 -12.12 -27.76
CA LEU A 357 -2.45 -11.61 -28.62
C LEU A 357 -2.89 -11.40 -30.07
N ALA A 358 -3.82 -12.22 -30.57
CA ALA A 358 -4.39 -12.09 -31.91
C ALA A 358 -5.48 -11.02 -32.01
N GLU A 359 -6.24 -10.77 -30.94
CA GLU A 359 -7.41 -9.87 -30.95
C GLU A 359 -7.10 -8.45 -30.45
N LYS A 360 -6.07 -8.24 -29.64
CA LYS A 360 -5.70 -6.93 -29.11
C LYS A 360 -5.24 -5.97 -30.23
N LYS A 361 -5.45 -4.67 -30.04
CA LYS A 361 -4.94 -3.66 -30.98
C LYS A 361 -3.40 -3.61 -31.03
N PRO A 362 -2.80 -3.15 -32.14
CA PRO A 362 -1.37 -2.88 -32.21
C PRO A 362 -0.93 -1.92 -31.10
N GLY A 363 0.22 -2.20 -30.47
CA GLY A 363 0.77 -1.41 -29.37
C GLY A 363 0.19 -1.73 -27.99
N ALA A 364 -0.96 -2.42 -27.88
CA ALA A 364 -1.50 -2.82 -26.59
C ALA A 364 -0.59 -3.83 -25.86
N LYS A 365 -0.42 -3.69 -24.55
CA LYS A 365 0.34 -4.63 -23.71
C LYS A 365 -0.58 -5.69 -23.10
N LEU A 366 -0.21 -6.97 -23.25
CA LEU A 366 -0.80 -8.07 -22.48
C LEU A 366 0.16 -8.40 -21.34
N ILE A 367 -0.33 -8.29 -20.11
CA ILE A 367 0.44 -8.52 -18.89
C ILE A 367 -0.20 -9.68 -18.13
N LEU A 368 0.62 -10.69 -17.82
CA LEU A 368 0.15 -11.83 -17.04
C LEU A 368 0.36 -11.56 -15.55
N ILE A 369 -0.63 -11.89 -14.74
CA ILE A 369 -0.57 -11.70 -13.28
C ILE A 369 -0.65 -13.07 -12.64
N THR A 370 0.35 -13.42 -11.84
CA THR A 370 0.27 -14.63 -11.02
C THR A 370 -0.80 -14.46 -9.94
N PRO A 371 -1.57 -15.50 -9.55
CA PRO A 371 -2.47 -15.37 -8.40
C PRO A 371 -1.68 -15.05 -7.10
N PRO A 372 -2.22 -14.18 -6.21
CA PRO A 372 -1.63 -13.90 -4.90
C PRO A 372 -1.75 -15.10 -3.94
N SER A 373 -1.16 -14.98 -2.75
CA SER A 373 -1.17 -16.04 -1.73
C SER A 373 -2.60 -16.49 -1.38
N ALA A 374 -2.76 -17.78 -1.11
CA ALA A 374 -3.94 -18.35 -0.45
C ALA A 374 -3.54 -18.93 0.91
N THR A 375 -4.53 -19.22 1.74
CA THR A 375 -4.33 -19.70 3.10
C THR A 375 -3.70 -21.08 3.15
N THR A 376 -2.80 -21.24 4.12
CA THR A 376 -2.29 -22.52 4.57
C THR A 376 -2.87 -22.93 5.93
N ASP A 377 -3.81 -22.14 6.49
CA ASP A 377 -4.48 -22.43 7.74
C ASP A 377 -5.62 -23.46 7.49
N PRO A 378 -5.54 -24.67 8.07
CA PRO A 378 -6.57 -25.70 7.89
C PRO A 378 -7.95 -25.33 8.46
N THR A 379 -8.07 -24.24 9.22
CA THR A 379 -9.35 -23.75 9.76
C THR A 379 -10.14 -22.89 8.77
N LYS A 380 -9.49 -22.37 7.72
CA LYS A 380 -10.12 -21.51 6.71
C LYS A 380 -10.82 -22.32 5.64
N ILE A 381 -11.87 -21.73 5.06
CA ILE A 381 -12.75 -22.39 4.09
C ILE A 381 -11.99 -22.78 2.81
N ASN A 382 -11.08 -21.93 2.35
CA ASN A 382 -10.29 -22.19 1.13
C ASN A 382 -8.92 -22.82 1.42
N TYR A 383 -8.76 -23.50 2.55
CA TYR A 383 -7.61 -24.35 2.77
C TYR A 383 -7.44 -25.37 1.63
N GLY A 384 -6.19 -25.53 1.17
CA GLY A 384 -5.84 -26.39 0.02
C GLY A 384 -5.81 -25.66 -1.33
N TYR A 385 -6.25 -24.41 -1.41
CA TYR A 385 -6.09 -23.62 -2.65
C TYR A 385 -4.65 -23.18 -2.91
N MET A 386 -3.79 -23.16 -1.89
CA MET A 386 -2.38 -22.77 -2.04
C MET A 386 -1.65 -23.63 -3.08
N ASP A 387 -1.93 -24.94 -3.16
CA ASP A 387 -1.31 -25.82 -4.17
C ASP A 387 -1.69 -25.39 -5.61
N ASN A 388 -2.94 -24.98 -5.82
CA ASN A 388 -3.38 -24.43 -7.10
C ASN A 388 -2.67 -23.11 -7.40
N VAL A 389 -2.55 -22.22 -6.41
CA VAL A 389 -1.86 -20.94 -6.53
C VAL A 389 -0.39 -21.15 -6.90
N LEU A 390 0.32 -22.04 -6.22
CA LEU A 390 1.73 -22.34 -6.49
C LEU A 390 1.91 -22.91 -7.91
N SER A 391 1.07 -23.87 -8.30
CA SER A 391 1.07 -24.43 -9.63
C SER A 391 0.78 -23.39 -10.72
N ALA A 392 -0.19 -22.50 -10.48
CA ALA A 392 -0.52 -21.42 -11.40
C ALA A 392 0.63 -20.41 -11.52
N ASN A 393 1.26 -20.07 -10.41
CA ASN A 393 2.38 -19.16 -10.33
C ASN A 393 3.59 -19.61 -11.17
N GLU A 394 3.96 -20.89 -11.06
CA GLU A 394 5.03 -21.46 -11.88
C GLU A 394 4.69 -21.39 -13.37
N ALA A 395 3.48 -21.81 -13.73
CA ALA A 395 3.03 -21.83 -15.11
C ALA A 395 2.93 -20.42 -15.74
N VAL A 396 2.34 -19.46 -15.03
CA VAL A 396 2.15 -18.09 -15.53
C VAL A 396 3.49 -17.43 -15.81
N ARG A 397 4.47 -17.54 -14.89
CA ARG A 397 5.83 -17.02 -15.13
C ARG A 397 6.49 -17.67 -16.33
N ALA A 398 6.38 -19.00 -16.46
CA ALA A 398 6.96 -19.73 -17.59
C ALA A 398 6.30 -19.35 -18.92
N ILE A 399 4.97 -19.18 -18.95
CA ILE A 399 4.21 -18.75 -20.12
C ILE A 399 4.61 -17.33 -20.53
N ALA A 400 4.67 -16.40 -19.58
CA ALA A 400 5.09 -15.02 -19.83
C ALA A 400 6.50 -14.98 -20.46
N ALA A 401 7.47 -15.64 -19.82
CA ALA A 401 8.84 -15.73 -20.33
C ALA A 401 8.91 -16.36 -21.73
N SER A 402 8.17 -17.44 -21.98
CA SER A 402 8.17 -18.12 -23.29
C SER A 402 7.61 -17.28 -24.43
N ARG A 403 6.77 -16.29 -24.11
CA ARG A 403 6.08 -15.42 -25.08
C ARG A 403 6.64 -13.99 -25.10
N GLY A 404 7.67 -13.70 -24.29
CA GLY A 404 8.21 -12.36 -24.14
C GLY A 404 7.17 -11.36 -23.63
N LEU A 405 6.30 -11.79 -22.72
CA LEU A 405 5.28 -10.96 -22.09
C LEU A 405 5.73 -10.51 -20.71
N ASP A 406 5.25 -9.34 -20.30
CA ASP A 406 5.42 -8.85 -18.94
C ASP A 406 4.65 -9.71 -17.95
N CYS A 407 5.20 -9.87 -16.75
CA CYS A 407 4.60 -10.65 -15.67
C CYS A 407 4.63 -9.89 -14.36
N ILE A 408 3.46 -9.65 -13.77
CA ILE A 408 3.34 -9.11 -12.41
C ILE A 408 3.29 -10.30 -11.44
N ASP A 409 4.32 -10.42 -10.60
CA ASP A 409 4.47 -11.51 -9.62
C ASP A 409 3.78 -11.16 -8.29
N ALA A 410 2.45 -11.29 -8.27
CA ALA A 410 1.67 -11.02 -7.07
C ALA A 410 1.98 -11.95 -5.90
N LEU A 411 2.33 -13.22 -6.13
CA LEU A 411 2.62 -14.14 -5.03
C LEU A 411 3.84 -13.68 -4.22
N LYS A 412 4.89 -13.19 -4.90
CA LYS A 412 6.10 -12.72 -4.22
C LYS A 412 6.01 -11.28 -3.74
N LYS A 413 5.48 -10.40 -4.60
CA LYS A 413 5.63 -8.94 -4.45
C LYS A 413 4.40 -8.23 -3.89
N SER A 414 3.19 -8.81 -4.01
CA SER A 414 1.99 -8.14 -3.52
C SER A 414 1.94 -8.13 -1.99
N PRO A 415 1.15 -7.22 -1.38
CA PRO A 415 0.93 -7.21 0.06
C PRO A 415 0.05 -8.38 0.56
N ILE A 416 -0.48 -9.22 -0.34
CA ILE A 416 -1.36 -10.34 -0.02
C ILE A 416 -0.50 -11.58 0.27
N LYS A 417 -0.17 -11.79 1.56
CA LYS A 417 0.79 -12.79 2.04
C LYS A 417 0.23 -13.51 3.26
N PRO A 418 0.78 -14.68 3.65
CA PRO A 418 0.32 -15.39 4.85
C PRO A 418 0.33 -14.52 6.12
N GLN A 419 1.31 -13.63 6.26
CA GLN A 419 1.44 -12.74 7.43
C GLN A 419 0.32 -11.69 7.49
N THR A 420 -0.23 -11.31 6.34
CA THR A 420 -1.27 -10.29 6.20
C THR A 420 -2.66 -10.88 5.92
N GLU A 421 -2.80 -12.21 5.96
CA GLU A 421 -4.06 -12.91 5.70
C GLU A 421 -5.18 -12.40 6.60
N HIS A 422 -4.90 -12.18 7.88
CA HIS A 422 -5.85 -11.66 8.86
C HIS A 422 -6.33 -10.23 8.57
N LEU A 423 -5.59 -9.47 7.75
CA LEU A 423 -5.95 -8.12 7.34
C LEU A 423 -6.71 -8.11 6.02
N TYR A 424 -6.28 -8.93 5.06
CA TYR A 424 -6.73 -8.81 3.68
C TYR A 424 -7.62 -9.96 3.21
N GLN A 425 -7.55 -11.13 3.84
CA GLN A 425 -8.27 -12.36 3.46
C GLN A 425 -8.92 -13.01 4.69
N ASP A 426 -9.44 -12.17 5.60
CA ASP A 426 -9.87 -12.55 6.94
C ASP A 426 -11.03 -13.54 6.97
N PHE A 427 -11.88 -13.56 5.94
CA PHE A 427 -13.05 -14.44 5.88
C PHE A 427 -12.72 -15.89 5.54
N ASP A 428 -12.16 -16.12 4.35
CA ASP A 428 -12.00 -17.48 3.82
C ASP A 428 -10.57 -17.85 3.44
N GLY A 429 -9.62 -16.92 3.63
CA GLY A 429 -8.21 -17.16 3.37
C GLY A 429 -7.83 -17.19 1.88
N LEU A 430 -8.72 -16.77 0.98
CA LEU A 430 -8.40 -16.66 -0.45
C LEU A 430 -8.90 -15.33 -1.03
N HIS A 431 -10.17 -15.04 -0.80
CA HIS A 431 -10.81 -13.85 -1.33
C HIS A 431 -10.44 -12.64 -0.49
N MET A 432 -10.19 -11.54 -1.17
CA MET A 432 -9.83 -10.30 -0.51
C MET A 432 -11.07 -9.60 0.05
N ASN A 433 -10.93 -8.94 1.20
CA ASN A 433 -11.89 -7.94 1.64
C ASN A 433 -11.64 -6.59 0.94
N ALA A 434 -12.33 -5.52 1.35
CA ALA A 434 -12.20 -4.20 0.71
C ALA A 434 -10.76 -3.67 0.78
N ASP A 435 -10.13 -3.86 1.92
CA ASP A 435 -8.79 -3.40 2.25
C ASP A 435 -7.76 -4.17 1.41
N GLY A 436 -7.94 -5.49 1.29
CA GLY A 436 -7.15 -6.35 0.42
C GLY A 436 -7.27 -5.96 -1.06
N TYR A 437 -8.49 -5.75 -1.58
CA TYR A 437 -8.69 -5.36 -2.98
C TYR A 437 -8.11 -3.97 -3.29
N ALA A 438 -8.21 -3.01 -2.36
CA ALA A 438 -7.61 -1.69 -2.51
C ALA A 438 -6.07 -1.76 -2.48
N ALA A 439 -5.50 -2.55 -1.56
CA ALA A 439 -4.06 -2.77 -1.48
C ALA A 439 -3.52 -3.48 -2.73
N PHE A 440 -4.25 -4.47 -3.23
CA PHE A 440 -3.90 -5.17 -4.47
C PHE A 440 -3.96 -4.26 -5.69
N ALA A 441 -4.98 -3.41 -5.81
CA ALA A 441 -5.08 -2.43 -6.88
C ALA A 441 -3.92 -1.42 -6.89
N ARG A 442 -3.50 -0.93 -5.71
CA ARG A 442 -2.31 -0.06 -5.59
C ARG A 442 -1.04 -0.76 -6.07
N PHE A 443 -0.85 -2.00 -5.65
CA PHE A 443 0.27 -2.83 -6.11
C PHE A 443 0.26 -2.98 -7.65
N ILE A 444 -0.90 -3.29 -8.24
CA ILE A 444 -1.03 -3.39 -9.70
C ILE A 444 -0.73 -2.06 -10.39
N ALA A 445 -1.20 -0.93 -9.86
CA ALA A 445 -0.92 0.39 -10.43
C ALA A 445 0.58 0.71 -10.45
N ILE A 446 1.29 0.42 -9.35
CA ILE A 446 2.75 0.61 -9.24
C ILE A 446 3.50 -0.26 -10.26
N GLU A 447 3.11 -1.53 -10.41
CA GLU A 447 3.78 -2.41 -11.37
C GLU A 447 3.44 -2.04 -12.82
N LEU A 448 2.23 -1.52 -13.08
CA LEU A 448 1.85 -0.99 -14.39
C LEU A 448 2.69 0.22 -14.77
N ASP A 449 2.90 1.16 -13.86
CA ASP A 449 3.70 2.36 -14.13
C ASP A 449 5.13 2.00 -14.56
N LYS A 450 5.75 1.03 -13.88
CA LYS A 450 7.07 0.48 -14.24
C LYS A 450 7.06 -0.10 -15.66
N ILE A 451 6.11 -1.01 -15.93
CA ILE A 451 6.02 -1.71 -17.22
C ILE A 451 5.72 -0.73 -18.37
N LEU A 452 4.95 0.32 -18.14
CA LEU A 452 4.56 1.28 -19.17
C LEU A 452 5.60 2.38 -19.40
N SER A 453 6.51 2.58 -18.45
CA SER A 453 7.63 3.52 -18.56
C SER A 453 8.87 2.94 -19.25
N GLU A 454 8.91 1.62 -19.44
CA GLU A 454 9.87 0.87 -20.27
C GLU A 454 9.42 0.75 -21.75
#